data_AF-A0A3E1RAA6-F1
#
_entry.id   AF-A0A3E1RAA6-F1
#
_cell.length_a   1.000
_cell.length_b   1.000
_cell.length_c   1.000
_cell.angle_alpha   90.00
_cell.angle_beta   90.00
_cell.angle_gamma   90.00
#
_symmetry.space_group_name_H-M   'P 1'
#
loop_
_entity.id
_entity.type
_entity.pdbx_description
1 polymer ?
#
loop_
_entity_poly.entity_id
_entity_poly.type
_entity_poly.pdbx_seq_one_letter_code
_entity_poly.pdbx_strand_id
1 'polypeptide(L)'
;MATSKSHSPSKTLASKLAQQKALAPDLLPKTRWCAAVVLAIAAGQGIEESIAQLKACMGSNWSPLAAFQYMSGKQALFCAECAAADEQAQLLLAQRIAAAVCQELGKANPSPSALQVLAARHAQLVQAAS
;
A
#
# COMPACT_ATOMS: atom_id res chain seq x y z
N MET A 1 -4.19 -11.87 42.83
CA MET A 1 -4.11 -10.55 42.16
C MET A 1 -2.88 -10.54 41.27
N ALA A 2 -3.04 -10.68 39.96
CA ALA A 2 -1.93 -10.67 39.01
C ALA A 2 -1.76 -9.24 38.47
N THR A 3 -0.62 -8.60 38.76
CA THR A 3 -0.29 -7.28 38.24
C THR A 3 0.25 -7.42 36.81
N SER A 4 -0.57 -7.04 35.83
CA SER A 4 -0.18 -6.92 34.43
C SER A 4 0.96 -5.90 34.28
N LYS A 5 2.17 -6.38 33.94
CA LYS A 5 3.30 -5.52 33.58
C LYS A 5 3.00 -4.84 32.24
N SER A 6 2.63 -3.56 32.31
CA SER A 6 2.56 -2.66 31.16
C SER A 6 3.96 -2.54 30.54
N HIS A 7 4.16 -3.12 29.36
CA HIS A 7 5.40 -2.99 28.60
C HIS A 7 5.36 -1.66 27.85
N SER A 8 5.82 -0.59 28.49
CA SER A 8 6.05 0.69 27.80
C SER A 8 7.07 0.47 26.67
N PRO A 9 6.79 0.92 25.44
CA PRO A 9 7.74 0.76 24.33
C PRO A 9 9.07 1.44 24.69
N SER A 10 10.19 0.74 24.47
CA SER A 10 11.54 1.27 24.67
C SER A 10 11.69 2.64 23.99
N LYS A 11 12.43 3.57 24.61
CA LYS A 11 12.65 4.94 24.11
C LYS A 11 13.14 4.96 22.65
N THR A 12 13.86 3.92 22.21
CA THR A 12 14.34 3.74 20.84
C THR A 12 13.24 3.36 19.84
N LEU A 13 12.22 2.62 20.27
CA LEU A 13 11.06 2.31 19.44
C LEU A 13 10.13 3.52 19.33
N ALA A 14 9.94 4.24 20.44
CA ALA A 14 9.15 5.47 20.46
C ALA A 14 9.73 6.55 19.55
N SER A 15 11.07 6.72 19.53
CA SER A 15 11.72 7.69 18.65
C SER A 15 11.65 7.31 17.16
N LYS A 16 11.76 6.02 16.82
CA LYS A 16 11.58 5.54 15.44
C LYS A 16 10.13 5.71 14.97
N LEU A 17 9.16 5.42 15.82
CA LEU A 17 7.73 5.67 15.55
C LEU A 17 7.46 7.16 15.35
N ALA A 18 8.04 8.03 16.19
CA ALA A 18 7.89 9.48 16.04
C ALA A 18 8.50 10.01 14.74
N GLN A 19 9.68 9.53 14.34
CA GLN A 19 10.28 9.87 13.05
C GLN A 19 9.44 9.40 11.86
N GLN A 20 8.91 8.17 11.92
CA GLN A 20 8.03 7.67 10.87
C GLN A 20 6.73 8.47 10.78
N LYS A 21 6.14 8.86 11.92
CA LYS A 21 4.98 9.77 11.97
C LYS A 21 5.28 11.14 11.39
N ALA A 22 6.48 11.68 11.62
CA ALA A 22 6.88 12.98 11.09
C ALA A 22 7.04 12.96 9.56
N LEU A 23 7.44 11.82 8.98
CA LEU A 23 7.58 11.64 7.53
C LEU A 23 6.28 11.23 6.83
N ALA A 24 5.29 10.72 7.57
CA ALA A 24 4.03 10.25 7.01
C ALA A 24 3.30 11.29 6.15
N PRO A 25 3.22 12.60 6.52
CA PRO A 25 2.56 13.61 5.70
C PRO A 25 3.19 13.78 4.31
N ASP A 26 4.51 13.69 4.21
CA ASP A 26 5.23 13.86 2.93
C ASP A 26 5.12 12.61 2.04
N LEU A 27 4.92 11.44 2.67
CA LEU A 27 4.84 10.15 1.99
C LEU A 27 3.40 9.73 1.65
N LEU A 28 2.41 10.33 2.33
CA LEU A 28 1.00 10.04 2.11
C LEU A 28 0.55 10.32 0.67
N PRO A 29 0.92 11.45 0.03
CA PRO A 29 0.57 11.71 -1.36
C PRO A 29 1.05 10.60 -2.30
N LYS A 30 2.30 10.17 -2.13
CA LYS A 30 2.86 9.04 -2.91
C LYS A 30 2.09 7.74 -2.66
N THR A 31 1.75 7.48 -1.40
CA THR A 31 0.95 6.30 -1.01
C THR A 31 -0.43 6.32 -1.65
N ARG A 32 -1.11 7.48 -1.67
CA ARG A 32 -2.40 7.67 -2.34
C ARG A 32 -2.33 7.37 -3.84
N TRP A 33 -1.35 7.95 -4.54
CA TRP A 33 -1.20 7.72 -5.98
C TRP A 33 -0.87 6.26 -6.32
N CYS A 34 0.00 5.62 -5.54
CA CYS A 34 0.31 4.21 -5.75
C CYS A 34 -0.89 3.31 -5.40
N ALA A 35 -1.64 3.63 -4.35
CA ALA A 35 -2.84 2.90 -3.96
C ALA A 35 -3.94 3.01 -5.03
N ALA A 36 -4.15 4.19 -5.62
CA ALA A 36 -5.10 4.38 -6.71
C ALA A 36 -4.80 3.45 -7.89
N VAL A 37 -3.54 3.34 -8.29
CA VAL A 37 -3.12 2.40 -9.35
C VAL A 37 -3.40 0.95 -8.97
N VAL A 38 -3.08 0.53 -7.73
CA VAL A 38 -3.34 -0.84 -7.27
C VAL A 38 -4.84 -1.15 -7.30
N LEU A 39 -5.68 -0.25 -6.79
CA LEU A 39 -7.12 -0.43 -6.74
C LEU A 39 -7.75 -0.42 -8.14
N ALA A 40 -7.31 0.47 -9.03
CA ALA A 40 -7.77 0.52 -10.41
C ALA A 40 -7.46 -0.80 -11.15
N ILE A 41 -6.26 -1.34 -10.96
CA ILE A 41 -5.85 -2.61 -11.55
C ILE A 41 -6.66 -3.78 -10.95
N ALA A 42 -6.84 -3.80 -9.63
CA ALA A 42 -7.65 -4.83 -8.97
C ALA A 42 -9.12 -4.80 -9.42
N ALA A 43 -9.68 -3.62 -9.64
CA ALA A 43 -11.06 -3.43 -10.09
C ALA A 43 -11.22 -3.60 -11.61
N GLY A 44 -10.13 -3.61 -12.37
CA GLY A 44 -10.15 -3.68 -13.83
C GLY A 44 -10.71 -2.42 -14.52
N GLN A 45 -10.72 -1.27 -13.83
CA GLN A 45 -11.29 -0.02 -14.32
C GLN A 45 -10.40 1.17 -13.94
N GLY A 46 -10.41 2.24 -14.74
CA GLY A 46 -9.66 3.47 -14.44
C GLY A 46 -8.12 3.30 -14.41
N ILE A 47 -7.60 2.23 -15.03
CA ILE A 47 -6.17 1.87 -14.97
C ILE A 47 -5.31 2.94 -15.64
N GLU A 48 -5.64 3.32 -16.87
CA GLU A 48 -4.85 4.30 -17.63
C GLU A 48 -4.85 5.68 -16.97
N GLU A 49 -6.02 6.11 -16.47
CA GLU A 49 -6.16 7.38 -15.75
C GLU A 49 -5.31 7.39 -14.47
N SER A 50 -5.38 6.33 -13.67
CA SER A 50 -4.61 6.23 -12.43
C SER A 50 -3.10 6.23 -12.68
N ILE A 51 -2.64 5.56 -13.74
CA ILE A 51 -1.22 5.58 -14.13
C ILE A 51 -0.81 6.96 -14.65
N ALA A 52 -1.67 7.61 -15.45
CA ALA A 52 -1.40 8.96 -15.96
C ALA A 52 -1.26 9.97 -14.81
N GLN A 53 -2.18 9.92 -13.83
CA GLN A 53 -2.11 10.76 -12.63
C GLN A 53 -0.84 10.48 -11.81
N LEU A 54 -0.50 9.21 -11.58
CA LEU A 54 0.74 8.83 -10.89
C LEU A 54 1.97 9.42 -11.61
N LYS A 55 2.03 9.30 -12.93
CA LYS A 55 3.14 9.85 -13.73
C LYS A 55 3.18 11.38 -13.70
N ALA A 56 2.03 12.03 -13.74
CA ALA A 56 1.93 13.49 -13.67
C ALA A 56 2.44 14.02 -12.32
N CYS A 57 2.13 13.34 -11.22
CA CYS A 57 2.50 13.79 -9.87
C CYS A 57 3.90 13.34 -9.44
N MET A 58 4.39 12.19 -9.91
CA MET A 58 5.61 11.55 -9.41
C MET A 58 6.72 11.38 -10.47
N GLY A 59 6.47 11.78 -11.72
CA GLY A 59 7.39 11.65 -12.85
C GLY A 59 7.09 10.47 -13.78
N SER A 60 7.64 10.49 -14.99
CA SER A 60 7.33 9.50 -16.05
C SER A 60 7.89 8.09 -15.81
N ASN A 61 8.81 7.92 -14.84
CA ASN A 61 9.49 6.65 -14.54
C ASN A 61 8.62 5.63 -13.78
N TRP A 62 7.36 5.96 -13.51
CA TRP A 62 6.46 5.06 -12.78
C TRP A 62 5.79 4.04 -13.69
N SER A 63 5.79 2.79 -13.21
CA SER A 63 5.08 1.67 -13.82
C SER A 63 4.07 1.07 -12.83
N PRO A 64 3.07 0.32 -13.31
CA PRO A 64 2.17 -0.45 -12.46
C PRO A 64 2.91 -1.32 -11.44
N LEU A 65 3.92 -2.06 -11.91
CA LEU A 65 4.71 -2.93 -11.04
C LEU A 65 5.45 -2.15 -9.96
N ALA A 66 6.00 -0.97 -10.27
CA ALA A 66 6.66 -0.12 -9.29
C ALA A 66 5.67 0.40 -8.22
N ALA A 67 4.43 0.71 -8.59
CA ALA A 67 3.38 1.08 -7.64
C ALA A 67 3.04 -0.08 -6.69
N PHE A 68 2.89 -1.29 -7.22
CA PHE A 68 2.69 -2.51 -6.41
C PHE A 68 3.86 -2.77 -5.46
N GLN A 69 5.10 -2.70 -5.97
CA GLN A 69 6.30 -2.88 -5.16
C GLN A 69 6.37 -1.87 -4.02
N TYR A 70 6.09 -0.59 -4.30
CA TYR A 70 6.02 0.44 -3.26
C TYR A 70 4.93 0.13 -2.22
N MET A 71 3.70 -0.17 -2.67
CA MET A 71 2.57 -0.45 -1.78
C MET A 71 2.74 -1.73 -0.94
N SER A 72 3.49 -2.72 -1.43
CA SER A 72 3.79 -3.93 -0.65
C SER A 72 4.71 -3.68 0.55
N GLY A 73 5.40 -2.52 0.59
CA GLY A 73 6.38 -2.20 1.61
C GLY A 73 5.80 -1.78 2.96
N LYS A 74 6.59 -1.93 4.02
CA LYS A 74 6.25 -1.48 5.39
C LYS A 74 5.98 0.02 5.48
N GLN A 75 6.61 0.82 4.63
CA GLN A 75 6.41 2.27 4.58
C GLN A 75 4.99 2.63 4.15
N ALA A 76 4.47 1.97 3.10
CA ALA A 76 3.11 2.19 2.63
C ALA A 76 2.07 1.71 3.66
N LEU A 77 2.33 0.58 4.33
CA LEU A 77 1.50 0.12 5.46
C LEU A 77 1.42 1.17 6.56
N PHE A 78 2.57 1.67 7.00
CA PHE A 78 2.62 2.69 8.05
C PHE A 78 1.91 3.99 7.63
N CYS A 79 2.05 4.41 6.37
CA CYS A 79 1.34 5.58 5.86
C CYS A 79 -0.18 5.35 5.84
N ALA A 80 -0.64 4.16 5.46
CA ALA A 80 -2.06 3.80 5.50
C ALA A 80 -2.62 3.79 6.94
N GLU A 81 -1.84 3.28 7.91
CA GLU A 81 -2.20 3.31 9.34
C GLU A 81 -2.27 4.73 9.92
N CYS A 82 -1.52 5.68 9.35
CA CYS A 82 -1.50 7.08 9.77
C CYS A 82 -2.45 7.98 8.97
N ALA A 83 -3.10 7.45 7.94
CA ALA A 83 -4.01 8.22 7.08
C ALA A 83 -5.32 8.57 7.79
N ALA A 84 -6.07 9.51 7.23
CA ALA A 84 -7.37 9.88 7.77
C ALA A 84 -8.37 8.71 7.66
N ALA A 85 -9.36 8.68 8.56
CA ALA A 85 -10.26 7.54 8.70
C ALA A 85 -11.09 7.24 7.42
N ASP A 86 -11.36 8.26 6.61
CA ASP A 86 -12.10 8.18 5.36
C ASP A 86 -11.32 7.47 4.23
N GLU A 87 -10.00 7.60 4.21
CA GLU A 87 -9.14 6.97 3.19
C GLU A 87 -8.38 5.73 3.70
N GLN A 88 -8.21 5.60 5.02
CA GLN A 88 -7.42 4.55 5.65
C GLN A 88 -7.83 3.15 5.20
N ALA A 89 -9.13 2.87 5.15
CA ALA A 89 -9.64 1.56 4.73
C ALA A 89 -9.21 1.20 3.30
N GLN A 90 -9.26 2.18 2.38
CA GLN A 90 -8.86 1.98 0.99
C GLN A 90 -7.34 1.79 0.86
N LEU A 91 -6.55 2.58 1.59
CA LEU A 91 -5.09 2.46 1.57
C LEU A 91 -4.62 1.12 2.15
N LEU A 92 -5.25 0.65 3.23
CA LEU A 92 -4.97 -0.67 3.80
C LEU A 92 -5.37 -1.80 2.85
N LEU A 93 -6.52 -1.67 2.16
CA LEU A 93 -6.93 -2.64 1.14
C LEU A 93 -5.89 -2.72 0.01
N ALA A 94 -5.50 -1.57 -0.54
CA ALA A 94 -4.49 -1.50 -1.59
C ALA A 94 -3.15 -2.11 -1.15
N GLN A 95 -2.72 -1.82 0.09
CA GLN A 95 -1.52 -2.39 0.69
C GLN A 95 -1.59 -3.93 0.76
N ARG A 96 -2.72 -4.49 1.25
CA ARG A 96 -2.91 -5.94 1.39
C ARG A 96 -2.90 -6.64 0.04
N ILE A 97 -3.58 -6.08 -0.97
CA ILE A 97 -3.56 -6.59 -2.35
C ILE A 97 -2.13 -6.58 -2.89
N ALA A 98 -1.44 -5.45 -2.77
CA ALA A 98 -0.08 -5.31 -3.29
C ALA A 98 0.89 -6.28 -2.61
N ALA A 99 0.80 -6.45 -1.29
CA ALA A 99 1.62 -7.39 -0.53
C ALA A 99 1.41 -8.83 -1.01
N ALA A 100 0.16 -9.27 -1.16
CA ALA A 100 -0.16 -10.63 -1.60
C ALA A 100 0.31 -10.89 -3.05
N VAL A 101 0.08 -9.92 -3.95
CA VAL A 101 0.52 -10.00 -5.35
C VAL A 101 2.05 -10.04 -5.44
N CYS A 102 2.77 -9.16 -4.74
CA CYS A 102 4.23 -9.15 -4.77
C CYS A 102 4.85 -10.39 -4.10
N GLN A 103 4.22 -10.93 -3.06
CA GLN A 103 4.66 -12.18 -2.45
C GLN A 103 4.57 -13.36 -3.43
N GLU A 104 3.52 -13.41 -4.24
CA GLU A 104 3.35 -14.45 -5.25
C GLU A 104 4.26 -14.28 -6.47
N LEU A 105 4.44 -13.04 -6.94
CA LEU A 105 5.30 -12.75 -8.08
C LEU A 105 6.79 -12.93 -7.77
N GLY A 106 7.21 -12.72 -6.51
CA GLY A 106 8.61 -12.75 -6.13
C GLY A 106 9.44 -11.74 -6.95
N LYS A 107 10.37 -12.25 -7.76
CA LYS A 107 11.23 -11.44 -8.66
C LYS A 107 10.75 -11.40 -10.11
N ALA A 108 9.59 -11.98 -10.41
CA ALA A 108 9.05 -12.00 -11.78
C ALA A 108 8.63 -10.61 -12.24
N ASN A 109 8.70 -10.38 -13.56
CA ASN A 109 8.17 -9.20 -14.21
C ASN A 109 6.93 -9.59 -15.03
N PRO A 110 5.72 -9.59 -14.43
CA PRO A 110 4.51 -10.05 -15.11
C PRO A 110 4.10 -9.12 -16.25
N SER A 111 3.37 -9.65 -17.22
CA SER A 111 2.65 -8.82 -18.18
C SER A 111 1.55 -8.00 -17.47
N PRO A 112 1.10 -6.86 -18.04
CA PRO A 112 0.03 -6.06 -17.47
C PRO A 112 -1.25 -6.86 -17.18
N SER A 113 -1.64 -7.74 -18.11
CA SER A 113 -2.82 -8.59 -17.97
C SER A 113 -2.66 -9.62 -16.85
N ALA A 114 -1.47 -10.22 -16.70
CA ALA A 114 -1.21 -11.14 -15.60
C ALA A 114 -1.24 -10.43 -14.24
N LEU A 115 -0.68 -9.22 -14.17
CA LEU A 115 -0.75 -8.39 -12.97
C LEU A 115 -2.20 -8.05 -12.58
N GLN A 116 -3.04 -7.71 -13.57
CA GLN A 116 -4.46 -7.44 -13.36
C GLN A 116 -5.21 -8.67 -12.84
N VAL A 117 -5.03 -9.84 -13.45
CA VAL A 117 -5.69 -11.08 -13.02
C VAL A 117 -5.31 -11.44 -11.59
N LEU A 118 -4.02 -11.33 -11.23
CA LEU A 118 -3.55 -11.58 -9.88
C LEU A 118 -4.14 -10.58 -8.87
N ALA A 119 -4.11 -9.29 -9.20
CA ALA A 119 -4.66 -8.25 -8.34
C ALA A 119 -6.15 -8.43 -8.09
N ALA A 120 -6.93 -8.73 -9.13
CA ALA A 120 -8.37 -8.98 -9.01
C ALA A 120 -8.66 -10.20 -8.12
N ARG A 121 -7.92 -11.30 -8.30
CA ARG A 121 -8.06 -12.49 -7.47
C ARG A 121 -7.78 -12.19 -5.99
N HIS A 122 -6.70 -11.49 -5.70
CA HIS A 122 -6.34 -11.14 -4.32
C HIS A 122 -7.31 -10.12 -3.71
N ALA A 123 -7.87 -9.20 -4.49
CA ALA A 123 -8.91 -8.29 -4.00
C ALA A 123 -10.15 -9.04 -3.52
N GLN A 124 -10.59 -10.07 -4.26
CA GLN A 124 -11.72 -10.92 -3.86
C GLN A 124 -11.42 -11.67 -2.56
N LEU A 125 -10.21 -12.24 -2.43
CA LEU A 125 -9.80 -12.97 -1.22
C LEU A 125 -9.71 -12.08 0.01
N VAL A 126 -9.18 -10.87 -0.13
CA VAL A 126 -9.05 -9.91 0.98
C VAL A 126 -10.43 -9.41 1.43
N GLN A 127 -11.36 -9.19 0.49
CA GLN A 127 -12.74 -8.81 0.80
C GLN A 127 -13.52 -9.92 1.48
N ALA A 128 -13.30 -11.19 1.11
CA ALA A 128 -13.94 -12.33 1.76
C ALA A 128 -13.45 -12.60 3.19
N ALA A 129 -12.28 -12.06 3.56
CA ALA A 129 -11.63 -12.27 4.86
C ALA A 129 -11.77 -11.06 5.81
N SER A 130 -12.52 -10.03 5.43
CA SER A 130 -12.73 -8.80 6.22
C SER A 130 -14.20 -8.70 6.65
#